data_AF-A0A8B3N987-F1
#
_entry.id   AF-A0A8B3N987-F1
#
_cell.length_a   1.000
_cell.length_b   1.000
_cell.length_c   1.000
_cell.angle_alpha   90.00
_cell.angle_beta   90.00
_cell.angle_gamma   90.00
#
_symmetry.space_group_name_H-M   'P 1'
#
loop_
_entity.id
_entity.type
_entity.pdbx_description
1 polymer ?
#
loop_
_entity_poly.entity_id
_entity_poly.type
_entity_poly.pdbx_seq_one_letter_code
_entity_poly.pdbx_strand_id
1 'polypeptide(L)'
;MTRDLPLVFETFLERLSQSIDEADFRDAMAEAAGRLDLISFAYLSLPARPSGKPRLISNYPPRWTRQYLENQYEKLDPVVLRARNGGCPFHWGSNLGGDK
;
A
#
# COMPACT_ATOMS: atom_id res chain seq x y z
N MET A 1 -12.47 13.34 13.08
CA MET A 1 -11.73 12.44 12.18
C MET A 1 -12.39 11.07 12.00
N THR A 2 -13.13 10.50 12.97
CA THR A 2 -13.69 9.13 12.84
C THR A 2 -15.05 9.00 12.14
N ARG A 3 -15.80 10.08 11.89
CA ARG A 3 -17.14 10.01 11.28
C ARG A 3 -17.14 9.78 9.77
N ASP A 4 -16.05 10.14 9.07
CA ASP A 4 -16.01 10.12 7.60
C ASP A 4 -15.34 8.85 7.05
N LEU A 5 -14.76 8.00 7.91
CA LEU A 5 -14.07 6.79 7.49
C LEU A 5 -14.98 5.84 6.67
N PRO A 6 -16.25 5.57 7.07
CA PRO A 6 -17.15 4.78 6.24
C PRO A 6 -17.38 5.39 4.86
N LEU A 7 -17.51 6.72 4.77
CA LEU A 7 -17.72 7.42 3.51
C LEU A 7 -16.48 7.34 2.60
N VAL A 8 -15.28 7.44 3.16
CA VAL A 8 -14.03 7.25 2.42
C VAL A 8 -13.97 5.84 1.83
N PHE A 9 -14.32 4.81 2.61
CA PHE A 9 -14.34 3.43 2.13
C PHE A 9 -15.40 3.18 1.06
N GLU A 10 -16.64 3.64 1.26
CA GLU A 10 -17.73 3.53 0.27
C GLU A 10 -17.34 4.20 -1.05
N THR A 11 -16.82 5.44 -0.99
CA THR A 11 -16.37 6.16 -2.20
C THR A 11 -15.22 5.42 -2.89
N PHE A 12 -14.29 4.87 -2.11
CA PHE A 12 -13.18 4.08 -2.64
C PHE A 12 -13.68 2.81 -3.34
N LEU A 13 -14.60 2.07 -2.73
CA LEU A 13 -15.17 0.83 -3.30
C LEU A 13 -15.96 1.11 -4.58
N GLU A 14 -16.76 2.19 -4.61
CA GLU A 14 -17.50 2.60 -5.79
C GLU A 14 -16.55 2.89 -6.97
N ARG A 15 -15.50 3.68 -6.75
CA ARG A 15 -14.51 3.99 -7.80
C ARG A 15 -13.71 2.78 -8.24
N LEU A 16 -13.33 1.94 -7.28
CA LEU A 16 -12.63 0.71 -7.58
C LEU A 16 -13.48 -0.23 -8.45
N SER A 17 -14.80 -0.28 -8.22
CA SER A 17 -15.72 -1.09 -9.03
C SER A 17 -15.86 -0.62 -10.48
N GLN A 18 -15.57 0.66 -10.74
CA GLN A 18 -15.61 1.28 -12.07
C GLN A 18 -14.23 1.31 -12.75
N SER A 19 -13.16 0.90 -12.05
CA SER A 19 -11.80 0.92 -12.56
C SER A 19 -11.58 -0.12 -13.65
N ILE A 20 -10.94 0.27 -14.74
CA ILE A 20 -10.66 -0.59 -15.90
C ILE A 20 -9.18 -1.00 -15.91
N ASP A 21 -8.30 -0.14 -15.41
CA ASP A 21 -6.85 -0.37 -15.45
C ASP A 21 -6.09 -0.01 -14.15
N GLU A 22 -4.77 -0.15 -14.21
CA GLU A 22 -3.87 0.13 -13.10
C GLU A 22 -3.82 1.63 -12.72
N ALA A 23 -4.06 2.52 -13.69
CA ALA A 23 -4.09 3.97 -13.45
C ALA A 23 -5.35 4.34 -12.68
N ASP A 24 -6.50 3.79 -13.05
CA ASP A 24 -7.77 3.98 -12.32
C ASP A 24 -7.64 3.50 -10.86
N PHE A 25 -7.06 2.31 -10.65
CA PHE A 25 -6.79 1.79 -9.32
C PHE A 25 -5.88 2.73 -8.52
N ARG A 26 -4.79 3.20 -9.15
CA ARG A 26 -3.82 4.08 -8.51
C ARG A 26 -4.50 5.39 -8.07
N ASP A 27 -5.33 5.96 -8.92
CA ASP A 27 -5.98 7.24 -8.66
C ASP A 27 -7.09 7.10 -7.59
N ALA A 28 -7.85 6.00 -7.60
CA ALA A 28 -8.81 5.69 -6.54
C ALA A 28 -8.14 5.53 -5.16
N MET A 29 -7.02 4.80 -5.10
CA MET A 29 -6.22 4.65 -3.87
C MET A 29 -5.58 5.97 -3.41
N ALA A 30 -5.06 6.77 -4.35
CA ALA A 30 -4.45 8.06 -4.04
C ALA A 30 -5.47 9.02 -3.40
N GLU A 31 -6.70 9.07 -3.94
CA GLU A 31 -7.76 9.88 -3.35
C GLU A 31 -8.16 9.38 -1.95
N ALA A 32 -8.35 8.06 -1.79
CA ALA A 32 -8.69 7.49 -0.50
C ALA A 32 -7.60 7.79 0.55
N ALA A 33 -6.33 7.62 0.18
CA ALA A 33 -5.18 7.98 1.03
C ALA A 33 -5.19 9.46 1.40
N GLY A 34 -5.43 10.35 0.44
CA GLY A 34 -5.52 11.80 0.67
C GLY A 34 -6.63 12.19 1.65
N ARG A 35 -7.80 11.53 1.58
CA ARG A 35 -8.90 11.74 2.55
C ARG A 35 -8.59 11.21 3.96
N LEU A 36 -7.56 10.36 4.10
CA LEU A 36 -7.05 9.83 5.37
C LEU A 36 -5.78 10.57 5.84
N ASP A 37 -5.46 11.72 5.24
CA ASP A 37 -4.25 12.50 5.52
C ASP A 37 -2.93 11.74 5.28
N LEU A 38 -2.98 10.72 4.41
CA LEU A 38 -1.80 9.97 3.98
C LEU A 38 -1.24 10.56 2.70
N ILE A 39 0.04 10.92 2.73
CA ILE A 39 0.76 11.50 1.58
C ILE A 39 1.00 10.45 0.49
N SER A 40 1.17 9.18 0.89
CA SER A 40 1.51 8.11 -0.04
C SER A 40 0.89 6.77 0.33
N PHE A 41 0.69 5.93 -0.69
CA PHE A 41 0.23 4.56 -0.56
C PHE A 41 1.07 3.63 -1.44
N ALA A 42 1.07 2.35 -1.09
CA ALA A 42 1.60 1.28 -1.93
C ALA A 42 0.73 0.03 -1.83
N TYR A 43 0.37 -0.53 -2.99
CA TYR A 43 -0.21 -1.85 -3.13
C TYR A 43 0.84 -2.77 -3.73
N LEU A 44 1.31 -3.74 -2.95
CA LEU A 44 2.34 -4.69 -3.33
C LEU A 44 1.74 -6.09 -3.43
N SER A 45 1.71 -6.65 -4.63
CA SER A 45 1.34 -8.04 -4.87
C SER A 45 2.61 -8.88 -5.01
N LEU A 46 2.79 -9.82 -4.08
CA LEU A 46 3.91 -10.75 -4.10
C LEU A 46 3.54 -12.03 -4.88
N PRO A 47 4.43 -12.54 -5.72
CA PRO A 47 4.19 -13.77 -6.46
C PRO A 47 4.14 -14.99 -5.53
N ALA A 48 3.28 -15.96 -5.83
CA ALA A 48 3.21 -17.22 -5.09
C ALA A 48 4.52 -18.05 -5.23
N ARG A 49 5.25 -17.86 -6.33
CA ARG A 49 6.53 -18.54 -6.58
C ARG A 49 7.70 -17.59 -6.27
N PRO A 50 8.80 -18.09 -5.67
CA PRO A 50 9.97 -17.26 -5.34
C PRO A 50 10.64 -16.57 -6.53
N SER A 51 10.46 -17.11 -7.75
CA SER A 51 11.02 -16.58 -8.99
C SER A 51 10.10 -15.59 -9.72
N GLY A 52 8.88 -15.35 -9.23
CA GLY A 52 7.99 -14.38 -9.83
C GLY A 52 8.47 -12.94 -9.60
N LYS A 53 7.93 -12.01 -10.39
CA LYS A 53 8.17 -10.57 -10.19
C LYS A 53 7.04 -9.98 -9.34
N PRO A 54 7.35 -9.25 -8.26
CA PRO A 54 6.33 -8.49 -7.54
C PRO A 54 5.72 -7.41 -8.44
N ARG A 55 4.43 -7.14 -8.24
CA ARG A 55 3.73 -6.00 -8.85
C ARG A 55 3.51 -4.94 -7.79
N LEU A 56 3.87 -3.70 -8.11
CA LEU A 56 3.75 -2.56 -7.22
C LEU A 56 2.96 -1.45 -7.89
N ILE A 57 1.82 -1.09 -7.30
CA ILE A 57 1.02 0.09 -7.69
C ILE A 57 1.12 1.09 -6.54
N SER A 58 1.60 2.30 -6.81
CA SER A 58 1.83 3.30 -5.76
C SER A 58 1.86 4.70 -6.33
N ASN A 59 1.79 5.71 -5.45
CA ASN A 59 2.08 7.10 -5.78
C ASN A 59 3.47 7.56 -5.28
N TYR A 60 4.34 6.62 -4.91
CA TYR A 60 5.75 6.93 -4.63
C TYR A 60 6.47 7.41 -5.89
N PRO A 61 7.54 8.22 -5.75
CA PRO A 61 8.34 8.66 -6.89
C PRO A 61 8.83 7.46 -7.74
N PRO A 62 8.71 7.51 -9.09
CA PRO A 62 9.08 6.38 -9.95
C PRO A 62 10.53 5.89 -9.80
N ARG A 63 11.45 6.80 -9.44
CA ARG A 63 12.84 6.45 -9.14
C ARG A 63 12.95 5.55 -7.91
N TRP A 64 12.15 5.83 -6.88
CA TRP A 64 12.13 5.05 -5.64
C TRP A 64 11.55 3.66 -5.89
N THR A 65 10.41 3.57 -6.56
CA THR A 65 9.75 2.28 -6.84
C THR A 65 10.61 1.38 -7.71
N ARG A 66 11.27 1.94 -8.73
CA ARG A 66 12.23 1.19 -9.57
C ARG A 66 13.38 0.65 -8.73
N GLN A 67 14.04 1.50 -7.95
CA GLN A 67 15.17 1.09 -7.10
C GLN A 67 14.74 0.03 -6.08
N TYR A 68 13.55 0.19 -5.49
CA TYR A 68 12.98 -0.75 -4.52
C TYR A 68 12.83 -2.15 -5.12
N LEU A 69 12.24 -2.25 -6.32
CA LEU A 69 12.00 -3.53 -7.00
C LEU A 69 13.29 -4.15 -7.57
N GLU A 70 14.19 -3.32 -8.14
CA GLU A 70 15.47 -3.79 -8.68
C GLU A 70 16.36 -4.41 -7.61
N ASN A 71 16.38 -3.81 -6.42
CA ASN A 71 17.15 -4.32 -5.28
C ASN A 71 16.37 -5.32 -4.41
N GLN A 72 15.17 -5.71 -4.82
CA GLN A 72 14.33 -6.71 -4.14
C GLN A 72 14.08 -6.37 -2.66
N TYR A 73 13.85 -5.09 -2.35
CA TYR A 73 13.67 -4.63 -0.98
C TYR A 73 12.43 -5.23 -0.31
N GLU A 74 11.44 -5.72 -1.05
CA GLU A 74 10.32 -6.46 -0.48
C GLU A 74 10.72 -7.70 0.32
N LYS A 75 11.93 -8.24 0.09
CA LYS A 75 12.45 -9.38 0.84
C LYS A 75 13.02 -8.99 2.20
N LEU A 76 13.38 -7.73 2.38
CA LEU A 76 14.05 -7.19 3.56
C LEU A 76 13.18 -6.18 4.32
N ASP A 77 12.16 -5.62 3.67
CA ASP A 77 11.27 -4.61 4.24
C ASP A 77 10.51 -5.18 5.46
N PRO A 78 10.74 -4.64 6.68
CA PRO A 78 10.06 -5.09 7.89
C PRO A 78 8.53 -5.01 7.82
N VAL A 79 7.98 -4.04 7.08
CA VAL A 79 6.54 -3.89 6.86
C VAL A 79 6.02 -5.09 6.06
N VAL A 80 6.72 -5.45 4.99
CA VAL A 80 6.36 -6.61 4.16
C VAL A 80 6.52 -7.92 4.93
N LEU A 81 7.62 -8.08 5.66
CA LEU A 81 7.86 -9.27 6.49
C LEU A 81 6.80 -9.45 7.58
N ARG A 82 6.38 -8.36 8.24
CA ARG A 82 5.30 -8.39 9.22
C ARG A 82 3.95 -8.72 8.56
N ALA A 83 3.63 -8.11 7.43
CA ALA A 83 2.37 -8.35 6.71
C ALA A 83 2.23 -9.81 6.24
N ARG A 84 3.33 -10.47 5.84
CA ARG A 84 3.29 -11.89 5.43
C ARG A 84 2.93 -12.86 6.56
N ASN A 85 3.19 -12.48 7.81
CA ASN A 85 2.94 -13.31 8.98
C ASN A 85 1.70 -12.86 9.77
N GLY A 86 1.08 -11.74 9.39
CA GLY A 86 -0.06 -11.13 10.10
C GLY A 86 -1.35 -11.20 9.29
N GLY A 87 -2.48 -11.38 9.97
CA GLY A 87 -3.82 -11.38 9.35
C GLY A 87 -4.61 -10.08 9.58
N CYS A 88 -4.02 -9.08 10.22
CA CYS A 88 -4.71 -7.86 10.62
C CYS A 88 -3.91 -6.58 10.25
N PRO A 89 -4.60 -5.45 10.04
CA PRO A 89 -3.95 -4.15 9.87
C PRO A 89 -3.05 -3.81 11.06
N PHE A 90 -1.92 -3.14 10.79
CA PHE A 90 -0.99 -2.72 11.82
C PHE A 90 -0.34 -1.38 11.48
N HIS A 91 0.15 -0.68 12.52
CA HIS A 91 0.94 0.54 12.37
C HIS A 91 2.44 0.23 12.37
N TRP A 92 3.22 1.02 11.64
CA TRP A 92 4.68 0.93 11.56
C TRP A 92 5.29 2.36 11.51
N GLY A 93 6.53 2.52 11.98
CA GLY A 93 7.25 3.81 12.01
C GLY A 93 8.07 4.03 13.28
N SER A 94 9.05 4.95 13.21
CA SER A 94 10.05 5.20 14.26
C SER A 94 9.48 5.67 15.60
N ASN A 95 8.21 6.07 15.63
CA ASN A 95 7.52 6.58 16.82
C ASN A 95 6.69 5.51 17.56
N LEU A 96 6.76 4.24 17.12
CA LEU A 96 6.08 3.12 17.76
C LEU A 96 7.01 2.37 18.71
N GLY A 97 7.73 3.13 19.55
CA GLY A 97 8.72 2.63 20.49
C GLY A 97 8.22 1.36 21.19
N GLY A 98 8.99 0.29 21.06
CA GLY A 98 8.76 -0.93 21.82
C GLY A 98 8.86 -0.61 23.29
N ASP A 99 7.81 -0.93 24.03
CA ASP A 99 7.93 -1.16 25.46
C ASP A 99 8.99 -2.25 25.63
N LYS A 100 10.12 -1.85 26.22
CA LYS A 100 11.13 -2.76 26.75
C LYS A 100 10.59 -3.47 27.99
#